data_AF-A0A919K914-F1
#
_entry.id   AF-A0A919K914-F1
#
_cell.length_a   1.000
_cell.length_b   1.000
_cell.length_c   1.000
_cell.angle_alpha   90.00
_cell.angle_beta   90.00
_cell.angle_gamma   90.00
#
_symmetry.space_group_name_H-M   'P 1'
#
loop_
_entity.id
_entity.type
_entity.pdbx_description
1 polymer ?
#
loop_
_entity_poly.entity_id
_entity_poly.type
_entity_poly.pdbx_seq_one_letter_code
_entity_poly.pdbx_strand_id
1 'polypeptide(L)'
;MTETDAQKIARLCDTWRTAAMTSNRIVVGAEHERLRLLANGIQFHLLDFDALRTASVGLCGVHLLPRRNVVESVDHYMFWAWCGEVLLSSLSPYAGALDPEVGQLMRLAVRTALVPAPAETPEGARREAEMLSNLAPNPRFLISETGHLLGYLAFPLLEAIVKLACKQHLTLAGGVIKDFDGKSRSYKSGKICSNVVDMIYLLVNEVADQDLKDDIIKIIGFMAECEAEPDGLSVLHTWRNSSVHGEVALPTIGGAVATLALRIALQDIASDYDEIRANIARSFEHNVQRKQRSGHWMILPSTYYPAFARN
;
A
#
# COMPACT_ATOMS: atom_id res chain seq x y z
N MET A 1 8.62 30.97 5.29
CA MET A 1 8.42 29.66 5.95
C MET A 1 8.87 28.58 4.98
N THR A 2 9.64 27.61 5.44
CA THR A 2 10.05 26.45 4.63
C THR A 2 8.86 25.50 4.47
N GLU A 3 8.61 25.04 3.25
CA GLU A 3 7.59 24.02 2.94
C GLU A 3 7.90 22.72 3.73
N THR A 4 6.89 22.12 4.36
CA THR A 4 7.05 20.81 5.03
C THR A 4 7.09 19.67 4.02
N ASP A 5 7.63 18.51 4.40
CA ASP A 5 7.64 17.34 3.51
C ASP A 5 6.23 16.90 3.11
N ALA A 6 5.27 16.92 4.04
CA ALA A 6 3.86 16.64 3.73
C ALA A 6 3.29 17.61 2.67
N GLN A 7 3.53 18.92 2.81
CA GLN A 7 3.09 19.93 1.83
C GLN A 7 3.75 19.70 0.46
N LYS A 8 5.05 19.41 0.44
CA LYS A 8 5.80 19.12 -0.78
C LYS A 8 5.30 17.86 -1.48
N ILE A 9 5.05 16.78 -0.74
CA ILE A 9 4.52 15.52 -1.25
C ILE A 9 3.13 15.73 -1.87
N ALA A 10 2.22 16.39 -1.14
CA ALA A 10 0.87 16.69 -1.65
C ALA A 10 0.95 17.46 -2.97
N ARG A 11 1.74 18.55 -3.02
CA ARG A 11 1.93 19.35 -4.24
C ARG A 11 2.48 18.50 -5.39
N LEU A 12 3.49 17.67 -5.15
CA LEU A 12 4.09 16.82 -6.18
C LEU A 12 3.09 15.81 -6.74
N CYS A 13 2.36 15.10 -5.88
CA CYS A 13 1.35 14.13 -6.30
C CYS A 13 0.19 14.79 -7.08
N ASP A 14 -0.31 15.93 -6.62
CA ASP A 14 -1.39 16.67 -7.30
C ASP A 14 -0.95 17.20 -8.67
N THR A 15 0.28 17.72 -8.73
CA THR A 15 0.88 18.20 -9.98
C THR A 15 1.10 17.04 -10.94
N TRP A 16 1.58 15.90 -10.44
CA TRP A 16 1.77 14.69 -11.25
C TRP A 16 0.44 14.20 -11.81
N ARG A 17 -0.56 14.01 -10.96
CA ARG A 17 -1.91 13.60 -11.36
C ARG A 17 -2.47 14.52 -12.45
N THR A 18 -2.33 15.84 -12.26
CA THR A 18 -2.82 16.84 -13.22
C THR A 18 -2.05 16.79 -14.54
N ALA A 19 -0.71 16.71 -14.49
CA ALA A 19 0.14 16.64 -15.68
C ALA A 19 -0.14 15.39 -16.52
N ALA A 20 -0.41 14.25 -15.86
CA ALA A 20 -0.75 13.00 -16.54
C ALA A 20 -2.07 13.08 -17.33
N MET A 21 -2.93 14.07 -17.05
CA MET A 21 -4.24 14.26 -17.67
C MET A 21 -4.25 15.35 -18.77
N THR A 22 -3.42 15.22 -19.81
CA THR A 22 -3.46 16.16 -20.96
C THR A 22 -4.44 15.73 -22.06
N SER A 23 -5.42 16.58 -22.39
CA SER A 23 -6.20 16.51 -23.65
C SER A 23 -6.76 15.12 -24.01
N ASN A 24 -7.44 14.46 -23.06
CA ASN A 24 -8.03 13.12 -23.21
C ASN A 24 -7.04 11.95 -23.45
N ARG A 25 -5.73 12.16 -23.33
CA ARG A 25 -4.73 11.08 -23.41
C ARG A 25 -3.80 11.14 -22.22
N ILE A 26 -3.41 9.97 -21.72
CA ILE A 26 -2.35 9.90 -20.74
C ILE A 26 -1.02 9.93 -21.46
N VAL A 27 -0.22 10.91 -21.08
CA VAL A 27 1.18 10.99 -21.49
C VAL A 27 1.97 10.61 -20.25
N VAL A 28 2.62 9.44 -20.26
CA VAL A 28 3.70 9.15 -19.30
C VAL A 28 4.99 9.41 -20.04
N GLY A 29 5.77 10.38 -19.57
CA GLY A 29 6.98 10.84 -20.25
C GLY A 29 7.92 11.55 -19.29
N ALA A 30 9.07 12.03 -19.80
CA ALA A 30 10.15 12.57 -18.99
C ALA A 30 9.72 13.69 -18.01
N GLU A 31 8.70 14.49 -18.34
CA GLU A 31 8.19 15.53 -17.44
C GLU A 31 7.45 14.97 -16.21
N HIS A 32 6.83 13.79 -16.32
CA HIS A 32 6.16 13.12 -15.20
C HIS A 32 7.17 12.48 -14.25
N GLU A 33 8.24 11.92 -14.81
CA GLU A 33 9.35 11.35 -14.05
C GLU A 33 10.00 12.37 -13.12
N ARG A 34 10.03 13.66 -13.51
CA ARG A 34 10.53 14.76 -12.66
C ARG A 34 9.64 15.07 -11.47
N LEU A 35 8.38 14.65 -11.48
CA LEU A 35 7.43 14.88 -10.38
C LEU A 35 7.42 13.73 -9.36
N ARG A 36 8.17 12.65 -9.62
CA ARG A 36 8.35 11.53 -8.69
C ARG A 36 8.89 12.01 -7.34
N LEU A 37 8.40 11.43 -6.26
CA LEU A 37 8.80 11.74 -4.90
C LEU A 37 10.31 11.49 -4.71
N LEU A 38 10.79 10.31 -5.13
CA LEU A 38 12.21 9.96 -5.02
C LEU A 38 13.11 10.90 -5.86
N ALA A 39 12.67 11.29 -7.06
CA ALA A 39 13.39 12.24 -7.91
C ALA A 39 13.50 13.64 -7.28
N ASN A 40 12.60 13.97 -6.35
CA ASN A 40 12.59 15.22 -5.59
C ASN A 40 13.22 15.08 -4.19
N GLY A 41 13.98 14.00 -3.95
CA GLY A 41 14.70 13.76 -2.71
C GLY A 41 13.82 13.31 -1.53
N ILE A 42 12.55 12.96 -1.77
CA ILE A 42 11.68 12.41 -0.73
C ILE A 42 12.04 10.94 -0.54
N GLN A 43 12.56 10.61 0.64
CA GLN A 43 12.96 9.27 1.02
C GLN A 43 11.98 8.72 2.05
N PHE A 44 11.21 7.68 1.70
CA PHE A 44 10.11 7.17 2.55
C PHE A 44 10.52 6.82 3.98
N HIS A 45 11.70 6.24 4.16
CA HIS A 45 12.25 5.90 5.47
C HIS A 45 12.66 7.11 6.33
N LEU A 46 12.73 8.31 5.74
CA LEU A 46 12.99 9.59 6.42
C LEU A 46 11.73 10.40 6.67
N LEU A 47 10.57 9.93 6.21
CA LEU A 47 9.30 10.63 6.46
C LEU A 47 8.83 10.39 7.90
N ASP A 48 8.37 11.46 8.53
CA ASP A 48 7.54 11.37 9.73
C ASP A 48 6.15 10.79 9.38
N PHE A 49 5.31 10.61 10.40
CA PHE A 49 4.00 9.98 10.20
C PHE A 49 3.08 10.80 9.27
N ASP A 50 3.07 12.13 9.41
CA ASP A 50 2.21 13.03 8.63
C ASP A 50 2.61 13.05 7.15
N ALA A 51 3.91 13.05 6.86
CA ALA A 51 4.43 12.98 5.50
C ALA A 51 4.21 11.60 4.88
N LEU A 52 4.38 10.50 5.65
CA LEU A 52 4.09 9.15 5.15
C LEU A 52 2.59 8.97 4.87
N ARG A 53 1.73 9.48 5.76
CA ARG A 53 0.27 9.56 5.56
C ARG A 53 -0.06 10.26 4.26
N THR A 54 0.51 11.45 4.06
CA THR A 54 0.29 12.25 2.85
C THR A 54 0.77 11.52 1.59
N ALA A 55 1.91 10.83 1.66
CA ALA A 55 2.41 10.00 0.57
C ALA A 55 1.45 8.86 0.21
N SER A 56 0.85 8.19 1.20
CA SER A 56 -0.09 7.09 0.95
C SER A 56 -1.31 7.53 0.13
N VAL A 57 -1.90 8.68 0.46
CA VAL A 57 -3.05 9.24 -0.24
C VAL A 57 -2.62 9.77 -1.61
N GLY A 58 -1.56 10.57 -1.66
CA GLY A 58 -1.06 11.18 -2.89
C GLY A 58 -0.65 10.13 -3.94
N LEU A 59 0.09 9.10 -3.54
CA LEU A 59 0.47 8.00 -4.44
C LEU A 59 -0.75 7.18 -4.87
N CYS A 60 -1.72 6.93 -3.99
CA CYS A 60 -2.97 6.28 -4.42
C CYS A 60 -3.70 7.10 -5.50
N GLY A 61 -3.69 8.43 -5.38
CA GLY A 61 -4.26 9.33 -6.39
C GLY A 61 -3.48 9.38 -7.71
N VAL A 62 -2.16 9.21 -7.68
CA VAL A 62 -1.34 9.05 -8.89
C VAL A 62 -1.56 7.67 -9.52
N HIS A 63 -1.73 6.65 -8.69
CA HIS A 63 -2.01 5.29 -9.11
C HIS A 63 -3.36 5.19 -9.82
N LEU A 64 -4.39 5.86 -9.32
CA LEU A 64 -5.75 5.84 -9.85
C LEU A 64 -6.06 7.11 -10.66
N LEU A 65 -5.71 7.12 -11.94
CA LEU A 65 -6.05 8.21 -12.85
C LEU A 65 -7.44 7.98 -13.49
N PRO A 66 -8.17 9.06 -13.82
CA PRO A 66 -9.50 8.95 -14.41
C PRO A 66 -9.55 8.06 -15.65
N ARG A 67 -10.70 7.38 -15.85
CA ARG A 67 -10.99 6.48 -16.98
C ARG A 67 -10.16 5.20 -16.99
N ARG A 68 -10.04 4.54 -15.83
CA ARG A 68 -9.37 3.24 -15.64
C ARG A 68 -7.90 3.25 -16.02
N ASN A 69 -7.27 4.41 -15.91
CA ASN A 69 -5.87 4.53 -16.20
C ASN A 69 -5.06 4.40 -14.92
N VAL A 70 -3.98 3.61 -14.98
CA VAL A 70 -3.14 3.39 -13.82
C VAL A 70 -1.69 3.63 -14.14
N VAL A 71 -1.01 4.24 -13.17
CA VAL A 71 0.43 4.46 -13.19
C VAL A 71 1.01 3.81 -11.95
N GLU A 72 1.87 2.81 -12.15
CA GLU A 72 2.78 2.34 -11.11
C GLU A 72 4.18 2.87 -11.39
N SER A 73 4.90 3.16 -10.31
CA SER A 73 6.22 3.76 -10.37
C SER A 73 7.08 3.24 -9.23
N VAL A 74 8.37 3.54 -9.26
CA VAL A 74 9.30 3.23 -8.17
C VAL A 74 8.84 3.82 -6.84
N ASP A 75 8.17 4.97 -6.85
CA ASP A 75 7.64 5.58 -5.61
C ASP A 75 6.59 4.69 -4.94
N HIS A 76 5.74 4.01 -5.72
CA HIS A 76 4.72 3.09 -5.18
C HIS A 76 5.37 1.88 -4.53
N TYR A 77 6.33 1.25 -5.22
CA TYR A 77 7.05 0.10 -4.70
C TYR A 77 7.85 0.47 -3.44
N MET A 78 8.51 1.63 -3.43
CA MET A 78 9.26 2.09 -2.26
C MET A 78 8.36 2.45 -1.09
N PHE A 79 7.19 3.02 -1.34
CA PHE A 79 6.17 3.23 -0.32
C PHE A 79 5.69 1.89 0.28
N TRP A 80 5.27 0.92 -0.55
CA TRP A 80 4.81 -0.39 -0.09
C TRP A 80 5.91 -1.16 0.66
N ALA A 81 7.14 -1.08 0.17
CA ALA A 81 8.29 -1.68 0.83
C ALA A 81 8.54 -1.09 2.21
N TRP A 82 8.41 0.23 2.35
CA TRP A 82 8.59 0.90 3.65
C TRP A 82 7.47 0.56 4.62
N CYS A 83 6.22 0.59 4.16
CA CYS A 83 5.08 0.14 4.95
C CYS A 83 5.25 -1.31 5.42
N GLY A 84 5.72 -2.18 4.53
CA GLY A 84 6.05 -3.56 4.86
C GLY A 84 7.10 -3.67 5.95
N GLU A 85 8.19 -2.91 5.86
CA GLU A 85 9.22 -2.91 6.88
C GLU A 85 8.69 -2.40 8.24
N VAL A 86 7.96 -1.28 8.25
CA VAL A 86 7.44 -0.68 9.48
C VAL A 86 6.39 -1.55 10.15
N LEU A 87 5.49 -2.18 9.39
CA LEU A 87 4.40 -2.97 9.96
C LEU A 87 4.81 -4.40 10.29
N LEU A 88 5.79 -4.99 9.58
CA LEU A 88 6.13 -6.42 9.69
C LEU A 88 7.51 -6.69 10.30
N SER A 89 8.29 -5.65 10.60
CA SER A 89 9.55 -5.78 11.33
C SER A 89 9.31 -6.32 12.74
N SER A 90 10.23 -7.16 13.22
CA SER A 90 10.24 -7.62 14.61
C SER A 90 10.46 -6.47 15.62
N LEU A 91 10.90 -5.30 15.15
CA LEU A 91 11.04 -4.08 15.95
C LEU A 91 9.73 -3.30 16.09
N SER A 92 8.69 -3.71 15.37
CA SER A 92 7.37 -3.07 15.41
C SER A 92 6.46 -3.80 16.40
N PRO A 93 5.91 -3.11 17.41
CA PRO A 93 4.90 -3.69 18.31
C PRO A 93 3.69 -4.22 17.55
N TYR A 94 3.35 -3.60 16.43
CA TYR A 94 2.25 -4.03 15.55
C TYR A 94 2.44 -5.46 15.07
N ALA A 95 3.63 -5.82 14.60
CA ALA A 95 3.93 -7.17 14.14
C ALA A 95 3.76 -8.23 15.23
N GLY A 96 4.07 -7.88 16.50
CA GLY A 96 3.91 -8.77 17.65
C GLY A 96 2.46 -8.90 18.13
N ALA A 97 1.63 -7.89 17.90
CA ALA A 97 0.21 -7.89 18.26
C ALA A 97 -0.70 -8.46 17.15
N LEU A 98 -0.19 -8.57 15.93
CA LEU A 98 -0.95 -9.02 14.77
C LEU A 98 -1.25 -10.52 14.85
N ASP A 99 -2.47 -10.89 14.47
CA ASP A 99 -2.82 -12.29 14.25
C ASP A 99 -1.83 -12.93 13.24
N PRO A 100 -1.28 -14.14 13.51
CA PRO A 100 -0.25 -14.73 12.65
C PRO A 100 -0.67 -14.90 11.19
N GLU A 101 -1.93 -15.24 10.93
CA GLU A 101 -2.46 -15.44 9.57
C GLU A 101 -2.59 -14.09 8.85
N VAL A 102 -3.09 -13.07 9.54
CA VAL A 102 -3.14 -11.70 9.00
C VAL A 102 -1.74 -11.17 8.71
N GLY A 103 -0.78 -11.44 9.60
CA GLY A 103 0.63 -11.10 9.38
C GLY A 103 1.23 -11.82 8.18
N GLN A 104 0.92 -13.10 7.98
CA GLN A 104 1.36 -13.84 6.80
C GLN A 104 0.73 -13.28 5.52
N LEU A 105 -0.58 -12.98 5.55
CA LEU A 105 -1.30 -12.40 4.44
C LEU A 105 -0.72 -11.03 4.04
N MET A 106 -0.44 -10.16 5.02
CA MET A 106 0.21 -8.88 4.77
C MET A 106 1.61 -9.07 4.17
N ARG A 107 2.43 -10.00 4.71
CA ARG A 107 3.75 -10.33 4.14
C ARG A 107 3.64 -10.76 2.68
N LEU A 108 2.67 -11.62 2.35
CA LEU A 108 2.46 -12.10 0.98
C LEU A 108 2.00 -10.96 0.07
N ALA A 109 1.03 -10.15 0.48
CA ALA A 109 0.54 -9.02 -0.30
C ALA A 109 1.66 -8.01 -0.60
N VAL A 110 2.43 -7.62 0.41
CA VAL A 110 3.57 -6.70 0.24
C VAL A 110 4.61 -7.32 -0.71
N ARG A 111 5.02 -8.58 -0.52
CA ARG A 111 6.01 -9.20 -1.43
C ARG A 111 5.50 -9.24 -2.86
N THR A 112 4.24 -9.63 -3.06
CA THR A 112 3.62 -9.68 -4.39
C THR A 112 3.61 -8.29 -5.03
N ALA A 113 3.32 -7.24 -4.26
CA ALA A 113 3.35 -5.86 -4.74
C ALA A 113 4.76 -5.36 -5.11
N LEU A 114 5.81 -5.99 -4.58
CA LEU A 114 7.21 -5.63 -4.86
C LEU A 114 7.86 -6.46 -5.97
N VAL A 115 7.22 -7.54 -6.45
CA VAL A 115 7.79 -8.36 -7.54
C VAL A 115 8.04 -7.55 -8.82
N PRO A 116 7.15 -6.63 -9.25
CA PRO A 116 7.38 -5.81 -10.45
C PRO A 116 8.38 -4.66 -10.26
N ALA A 117 8.94 -4.48 -9.06
CA ALA A 117 9.80 -3.34 -8.77
C ALA A 117 11.05 -3.38 -9.67
N PRO A 118 11.31 -2.34 -10.47
CA PRO A 118 12.42 -2.35 -11.40
C PRO A 118 13.74 -2.30 -10.63
N ALA A 119 14.75 -3.00 -11.14
CA ALA A 119 16.10 -2.87 -10.63
C ALA A 119 16.60 -1.41 -10.67
N GLU A 120 17.25 -0.98 -9.60
CA GLU A 120 17.76 0.40 -9.44
C GLU A 120 18.89 0.75 -10.41
N THR A 121 19.58 -0.26 -10.98
CA THR A 121 20.75 -0.06 -11.85
C THR A 121 20.63 -0.88 -13.13
N PRO A 122 21.25 -0.43 -14.25
CA PRO A 122 21.29 -1.21 -15.49
C PRO A 122 21.89 -2.61 -15.32
N GLU A 123 22.91 -2.74 -14.46
CA GLU A 123 23.51 -4.03 -14.13
C GLU A 123 22.55 -4.92 -13.33
N GLY A 124 21.81 -4.35 -12.38
CA GLY A 124 20.73 -5.04 -11.67
C GLY A 124 19.65 -5.53 -12.62
N ALA A 125 19.22 -4.68 -13.56
CA ALA A 125 18.21 -5.03 -14.56
C ALA A 125 18.68 -6.16 -15.48
N ARG A 126 19.96 -6.15 -15.87
CA ARG A 126 20.57 -7.23 -16.65
C ARG A 126 20.58 -8.55 -15.87
N ARG A 127 20.99 -8.52 -14.58
CA ARG A 127 20.99 -9.72 -13.73
C ARG A 127 19.59 -10.27 -13.51
N GLU A 128 18.62 -9.39 -13.28
CA GLU A 128 17.22 -9.77 -13.13
C GLU A 128 16.69 -10.43 -14.42
N ALA A 129 16.95 -9.84 -15.59
CA ALA A 129 16.58 -10.42 -16.87
C ALA A 129 17.23 -11.81 -17.09
N GLU A 130 18.51 -11.97 -16.74
CA GLU A 130 19.22 -13.25 -16.79
C GLU A 130 18.58 -14.28 -15.83
N MET A 131 18.29 -13.90 -14.59
CA MET A 131 17.60 -14.75 -13.63
C MET A 131 16.22 -15.19 -14.13
N LEU A 132 15.39 -14.25 -14.61
CA LEU A 132 14.06 -14.52 -15.15
C LEU A 132 14.12 -15.45 -16.38
N SER A 133 15.15 -15.33 -17.22
CA SER A 133 15.35 -16.21 -18.38
C SER A 133 15.67 -17.65 -17.99
N ASN A 134 16.29 -17.84 -16.82
CA ASN A 134 16.69 -19.13 -16.26
C ASN A 134 15.63 -19.78 -15.38
N LEU A 135 14.52 -19.09 -15.07
CA LEU A 135 13.42 -19.67 -14.30
C LEU A 135 12.68 -20.73 -15.10
N ALA A 136 12.21 -21.77 -14.40
CA ALA A 136 11.25 -22.71 -14.96
C ALA A 136 9.96 -21.99 -15.42
N PRO A 137 9.19 -22.56 -16.36
CA PRO A 137 7.99 -21.91 -16.91
C PRO A 137 6.98 -21.47 -15.84
N ASN A 138 6.75 -22.28 -14.80
CA ASN A 138 5.73 -21.99 -13.79
C ASN A 138 6.06 -20.74 -12.93
N PRO A 139 7.24 -20.60 -12.30
CA PRO A 139 7.62 -19.36 -11.63
C PRO A 139 7.58 -18.13 -12.54
N ARG A 140 7.99 -18.26 -13.81
CA ARG A 140 7.96 -17.16 -14.76
C ARG A 140 6.54 -16.69 -15.06
N PHE A 141 5.60 -17.63 -15.22
CA PHE A 141 4.19 -17.33 -15.36
C PHE A 141 3.62 -16.66 -14.11
N LEU A 142 3.96 -17.15 -12.91
CA LEU A 142 3.51 -16.51 -11.66
C LEU A 142 3.99 -15.04 -11.56
N ILE A 143 5.21 -14.75 -11.98
CA ILE A 143 5.76 -13.39 -11.99
C ILE A 143 4.98 -12.48 -12.96
N SER A 144 4.65 -12.96 -14.15
CA SER A 144 3.84 -12.18 -15.11
C SER A 144 2.41 -11.94 -14.61
N GLU A 145 1.91 -12.77 -13.70
CA GLU A 145 0.56 -12.65 -13.12
C GLU A 145 0.53 -11.94 -11.75
N THR A 146 1.62 -11.31 -11.32
CA THR A 146 1.75 -10.71 -9.98
C THR A 146 0.69 -9.67 -9.67
N GLY A 147 0.27 -8.85 -10.63
CA GLY A 147 -0.82 -7.90 -10.41
C GLY A 147 -2.17 -8.57 -10.13
N HIS A 148 -2.46 -9.68 -10.82
CA HIS A 148 -3.63 -10.51 -10.54
C HIS A 148 -3.55 -11.09 -9.12
N LEU A 149 -2.39 -11.67 -8.78
CA LEU A 149 -2.14 -12.23 -7.45
C LEU A 149 -2.30 -11.17 -6.36
N LEU A 150 -1.82 -9.94 -6.59
CA LEU A 150 -1.99 -8.86 -5.64
C LEU A 150 -3.47 -8.51 -5.45
N GLY A 151 -4.27 -8.46 -6.52
CA GLY A 151 -5.71 -8.29 -6.43
C GLY A 151 -6.39 -9.34 -5.53
N TYR A 152 -6.02 -10.61 -5.69
CA TYR A 152 -6.55 -11.72 -4.87
C TYR A 152 -6.10 -11.66 -3.40
N LEU A 153 -4.95 -11.05 -3.10
CA LEU A 153 -4.42 -10.92 -1.74
C LEU A 153 -4.91 -9.65 -1.04
N ALA A 154 -5.08 -8.55 -1.80
CA ALA A 154 -5.36 -7.23 -1.25
C ALA A 154 -6.77 -7.13 -0.64
N PHE A 155 -7.78 -7.76 -1.22
CA PHE A 155 -9.15 -7.73 -0.67
C PHE A 155 -9.26 -8.47 0.68
N PRO A 156 -8.81 -9.73 0.80
CA PRO A 156 -8.75 -10.40 2.10
C PRO A 156 -7.91 -9.62 3.12
N LEU A 157 -6.81 -9.01 2.69
CA LEU A 157 -5.98 -8.18 3.57
C LEU A 157 -6.77 -6.97 4.08
N LEU A 158 -7.40 -6.20 3.20
CA LEU A 158 -8.23 -5.05 3.58
C LEU A 158 -9.33 -5.46 4.56
N GLU A 159 -10.03 -6.56 4.28
CA GLU A 159 -11.08 -7.08 5.16
C GLU A 159 -10.53 -7.43 6.56
N ALA A 160 -9.38 -8.11 6.64
CA ALA A 160 -8.76 -8.46 7.91
C ALA A 160 -8.30 -7.20 8.69
N ILE A 161 -7.67 -6.23 8.02
CA ILE A 161 -7.21 -5.00 8.65
C ILE A 161 -8.37 -4.14 9.15
N VAL A 162 -9.45 -4.00 8.37
CA VAL A 162 -10.63 -3.26 8.83
C VAL A 162 -11.27 -3.93 10.03
N LYS A 163 -11.33 -5.27 10.08
CA LYS A 163 -11.83 -6.00 11.27
C LYS A 163 -10.94 -5.77 12.50
N LEU A 164 -9.61 -5.72 12.34
CA LEU A 164 -8.69 -5.40 13.42
C LEU A 164 -8.89 -3.98 13.95
N ALA A 165 -9.02 -3.00 13.05
CA ALA A 165 -9.32 -1.62 13.42
C ALA A 165 -10.67 -1.54 14.15
N CYS A 166 -11.68 -2.26 13.66
CA CYS A 166 -13.03 -2.30 14.24
C CYS A 166 -13.22 -3.39 15.31
N LYS A 167 -12.16 -3.86 16.00
CA LYS A 167 -12.21 -5.01 16.94
C LYS A 167 -13.19 -4.86 18.10
N GLN A 168 -13.61 -3.63 18.43
CA GLN A 168 -14.64 -3.37 19.44
C GLN A 168 -16.05 -3.74 18.96
N HIS A 169 -16.24 -3.85 17.64
CA HIS A 169 -17.52 -4.15 16.99
C HIS A 169 -17.51 -5.49 16.26
N LEU A 170 -16.36 -5.94 15.77
CA LEU A 170 -16.22 -7.14 14.94
C LEU A 170 -15.11 -8.07 15.46
N THR A 171 -15.37 -9.37 15.39
CA THR A 171 -14.32 -10.40 15.46
C THR A 171 -13.60 -10.53 14.12
N LEU A 172 -12.41 -11.16 14.10
CA LEU A 172 -11.70 -11.47 12.85
C LEU A 172 -12.51 -12.36 11.89
N ALA A 173 -13.37 -13.22 12.42
CA ALA A 173 -14.30 -14.04 11.63
C ALA A 173 -15.49 -13.23 11.07
N GLY A 174 -15.61 -11.93 11.37
CA GLY A 174 -16.72 -11.07 10.95
C GLY A 174 -17.96 -11.15 11.84
N GLY A 175 -17.91 -11.91 12.94
CA GLY A 175 -18.98 -11.92 13.94
C GLY A 175 -19.11 -10.57 14.65
N VAL A 176 -20.33 -10.07 14.77
CA VAL A 176 -20.67 -8.77 15.37
C VAL A 176 -20.74 -8.90 16.88
N ILE A 177 -19.90 -8.14 17.59
CA ILE A 177 -19.80 -8.12 19.06
C ILE A 177 -20.65 -6.98 19.64
N LYS A 178 -20.75 -5.86 18.90
CA LYS A 178 -21.52 -4.68 19.25
C LYS A 178 -22.33 -4.23 18.04
N ASP A 179 -23.60 -3.92 18.25
CA ASP A 179 -24.49 -3.41 17.20
C ASP A 179 -23.91 -2.18 16.52
N PHE A 180 -24.13 -2.05 15.21
CA PHE A 180 -23.75 -0.88 14.41
C PHE A 180 -24.59 -0.78 13.14
N ASP A 181 -24.58 0.40 12.51
CA ASP A 181 -25.24 0.63 11.24
C ASP A 181 -24.23 0.59 10.08
N GLY A 182 -24.40 -0.37 9.17
CA GLY A 182 -23.68 -0.40 7.91
C GLY A 182 -24.33 0.52 6.87
N LYS A 183 -23.64 0.71 5.74
CA LYS A 183 -24.19 1.51 4.63
C LYS A 183 -25.46 0.89 4.04
N SER A 184 -25.49 -0.44 3.95
CA SER A 184 -26.58 -1.17 3.31
C SER A 184 -27.64 -1.71 4.27
N ARG A 185 -27.26 -1.95 5.54
CA ARG A 185 -28.14 -2.52 6.57
C ARG A 185 -27.55 -2.34 7.97
N SER A 186 -28.40 -2.44 8.98
CA SER A 186 -27.97 -2.54 10.39
C SER A 186 -27.50 -3.95 10.75
N TYR A 187 -26.51 -4.02 11.63
CA TYR A 187 -25.94 -5.26 12.15
C TYR A 187 -26.22 -5.41 13.64
N LYS A 188 -26.65 -6.59 14.05
CA LYS A 188 -26.96 -6.94 15.44
C LYS A 188 -25.93 -7.90 16.00
N SER A 189 -25.65 -7.78 17.29
CA SER A 189 -24.72 -8.63 18.03
C SER A 189 -25.08 -10.11 17.85
N GLY A 190 -24.08 -10.94 17.60
CA GLY A 190 -24.24 -12.36 17.25
C GLY A 190 -24.55 -12.64 15.77
N LYS A 191 -24.69 -11.61 14.91
CA LYS A 191 -24.76 -11.78 13.45
C LYS A 191 -23.38 -11.72 12.81
N ILE A 192 -23.31 -11.96 11.50
CA ILE A 192 -22.06 -11.91 10.72
C ILE A 192 -22.12 -10.73 9.75
N CYS A 193 -21.07 -9.92 9.76
CA CYS A 193 -20.75 -8.97 8.72
C CYS A 193 -19.65 -9.55 7.83
N SER A 194 -19.94 -9.73 6.54
CA SER A 194 -19.00 -10.18 5.50
C SER A 194 -18.89 -9.19 4.33
N ASN A 195 -19.53 -8.04 4.46
CA ASN A 195 -19.54 -6.98 3.47
C ASN A 195 -18.48 -5.93 3.82
N VAL A 196 -17.39 -5.89 3.05
CA VAL A 196 -16.29 -4.94 3.25
C VAL A 196 -16.75 -3.48 3.18
N VAL A 197 -17.78 -3.15 2.40
CA VAL A 197 -18.35 -1.79 2.33
C VAL A 197 -18.97 -1.39 3.66
N ASP A 198 -19.74 -2.27 4.27
CA ASP A 198 -20.35 -1.97 5.58
C ASP A 198 -19.27 -1.87 6.67
N MET A 199 -18.19 -2.66 6.58
CA MET A 199 -17.07 -2.59 7.52
C MET A 199 -16.29 -1.28 7.39
N ILE A 200 -16.02 -0.82 6.16
CA ILE A 200 -15.38 0.48 5.94
C ILE A 200 -16.30 1.62 6.37
N TYR A 201 -17.61 1.50 6.11
CA TYR A 201 -18.58 2.47 6.57
C TYR A 201 -18.61 2.57 8.11
N LEU A 202 -18.57 1.44 8.81
CA LEU A 202 -18.41 1.39 10.26
C LEU A 202 -17.12 2.08 10.70
N LEU A 203 -15.98 1.73 10.08
CA LEU A 203 -14.68 2.33 10.40
C LEU A 203 -14.74 3.85 10.29
N VAL A 204 -15.22 4.38 9.16
CA VAL A 204 -15.32 5.82 8.88
C VAL A 204 -16.26 6.55 9.84
N ASN A 205 -17.37 5.92 10.26
CA ASN A 205 -18.40 6.61 11.02
C ASN A 205 -18.27 6.46 12.55
N GLU A 206 -17.68 5.37 13.04
CA GLU A 206 -17.67 5.08 14.48
C GLU A 206 -16.28 4.89 15.09
N VAL A 207 -15.25 4.56 14.30
CA VAL A 207 -13.95 4.10 14.84
C VAL A 207 -12.78 5.02 14.47
N ALA A 208 -12.70 5.45 13.22
CA ALA A 208 -11.59 6.25 12.72
C ALA A 208 -11.60 7.66 13.33
N ASP A 209 -10.41 8.16 13.66
CA ASP A 209 -10.22 9.59 13.90
C ASP A 209 -10.40 10.39 12.60
N GLN A 210 -10.41 11.72 12.73
CA GLN A 210 -10.68 12.61 11.60
C GLN A 210 -9.65 12.45 10.47
N ASP A 211 -8.38 12.25 10.82
CA ASP A 211 -7.30 12.14 9.84
C ASP A 211 -7.43 10.85 9.01
N LEU A 212 -7.61 9.70 9.67
CA LEU A 212 -7.83 8.43 8.96
C LEU A 212 -9.14 8.49 8.15
N LYS A 213 -10.18 9.12 8.69
CA LYS A 213 -11.46 9.30 7.99
C LYS A 213 -11.29 10.06 6.68
N ASP A 214 -10.58 11.19 6.71
CA ASP A 214 -10.33 12.02 5.53
C ASP A 214 -9.47 11.28 4.49
N ASP A 215 -8.47 10.52 4.93
CA ASP A 215 -7.63 9.71 4.04
C ASP A 215 -8.43 8.61 3.34
N ILE A 216 -9.26 7.86 4.10
CA ILE A 216 -10.13 6.82 3.54
C ILE A 216 -11.09 7.42 2.52
N ILE A 217 -11.74 8.55 2.85
CA ILE A 217 -12.68 9.22 1.94
C ILE A 217 -11.98 9.68 0.65
N LYS A 218 -10.77 10.26 0.75
CA LYS A 218 -9.99 10.67 -0.43
C LYS A 218 -9.60 9.50 -1.31
N ILE A 219 -9.07 8.42 -0.72
CA ILE A 219 -8.70 7.21 -1.46
C ILE A 219 -9.90 6.59 -2.17
N ILE A 220 -11.05 6.49 -1.48
CA ILE A 220 -12.31 6.02 -2.07
C ILE A 220 -12.78 6.97 -3.19
N GLY A 221 -12.62 8.28 -3.02
CA GLY A 221 -12.90 9.27 -4.05
C GLY A 221 -12.11 9.02 -5.33
N PHE A 222 -10.82 8.70 -5.21
CA PHE A 222 -9.98 8.36 -6.36
C PHE A 222 -10.45 7.08 -7.08
N MET A 223 -10.97 6.09 -6.36
CA MET A 223 -11.59 4.90 -6.97
C MET A 223 -12.83 5.28 -7.79
N ALA A 224 -13.70 6.14 -7.24
CA ALA A 224 -14.87 6.66 -7.94
C ALA A 224 -14.49 7.43 -9.21
N GLU A 225 -13.52 8.34 -9.12
CA GLU A 225 -13.03 9.11 -10.28
C GLU A 225 -12.40 8.23 -11.36
N CYS A 226 -11.65 7.20 -10.96
CA CYS A 226 -11.03 6.24 -11.87
C CYS A 226 -12.08 5.49 -12.71
N GLU A 227 -13.14 5.01 -12.08
CA GLU A 227 -14.24 4.29 -12.74
C GLU A 227 -15.32 5.19 -13.34
N ALA A 228 -15.24 6.52 -13.13
CA ALA A 228 -16.29 7.48 -13.46
C ALA A 228 -17.65 7.16 -12.81
N GLU A 229 -17.61 6.67 -11.57
CA GLU A 229 -18.76 6.31 -10.75
C GLU A 229 -18.96 7.33 -9.61
N PRO A 230 -20.20 7.57 -9.16
CA PRO A 230 -20.47 8.58 -8.12
C PRO A 230 -20.08 8.13 -6.71
N ASP A 231 -19.92 6.82 -6.48
CA ASP A 231 -19.68 6.25 -5.15
C ASP A 231 -18.52 5.23 -5.18
N GLY A 232 -17.38 5.63 -4.62
CA GLY A 232 -16.19 4.78 -4.59
C GLY A 232 -16.35 3.52 -3.73
N LEU A 233 -17.27 3.50 -2.76
CA LEU A 233 -17.57 2.27 -2.02
C LEU A 233 -18.29 1.24 -2.89
N SER A 234 -19.17 1.69 -3.79
CA SER A 234 -19.79 0.84 -4.80
C SER A 234 -18.76 0.30 -5.79
N VAL A 235 -17.79 1.13 -6.19
CA VAL A 235 -16.64 0.69 -6.99
C VAL A 235 -15.85 -0.40 -6.28
N LEU A 236 -15.48 -0.20 -5.02
CA LEU A 236 -14.74 -1.20 -4.24
C LEU A 236 -15.50 -2.53 -4.14
N HIS A 237 -16.82 -2.49 -3.95
CA HIS A 237 -17.68 -3.68 -3.94
C HIS A 237 -17.68 -4.39 -5.30
N THR A 238 -17.82 -3.64 -6.38
CA THR A 238 -17.79 -4.17 -7.75
C THR A 238 -16.45 -4.81 -8.04
N TRP A 239 -15.34 -4.13 -7.75
CA TRP A 239 -13.99 -4.68 -7.91
C TRP A 239 -13.78 -5.97 -7.11
N ARG A 240 -14.24 -6.02 -5.85
CA ARG A 240 -14.18 -7.25 -5.05
C ARG A 240 -14.90 -8.40 -5.76
N ASN A 241 -16.15 -8.19 -6.17
CA ASN A 241 -16.95 -9.24 -6.80
C ASN A 241 -16.36 -9.66 -8.15
N SER A 242 -15.94 -8.72 -8.98
CA SER A 242 -15.30 -9.03 -10.27
C SER A 242 -13.98 -9.78 -10.10
N SER A 243 -13.18 -9.46 -9.06
CA SER A 243 -11.95 -10.21 -8.77
C SER A 243 -12.23 -11.66 -8.38
N VAL A 244 -13.23 -11.89 -7.52
CA VAL A 244 -13.66 -13.22 -7.08
C VAL A 244 -14.19 -14.06 -8.24
N HIS A 245 -14.85 -13.45 -9.21
CA HIS A 245 -15.43 -14.13 -10.37
C HIS A 245 -14.52 -14.15 -11.61
N GLY A 246 -13.33 -13.53 -11.55
CA GLY A 246 -12.37 -13.48 -12.66
C GLY A 246 -12.86 -12.67 -13.87
N GLU A 247 -13.84 -11.79 -13.68
CA GLU A 247 -14.52 -11.05 -14.76
C GLU A 247 -13.77 -9.78 -15.17
N VAL A 248 -13.12 -9.13 -14.21
CA VAL A 248 -12.30 -7.94 -14.43
C VAL A 248 -11.10 -8.06 -13.52
N ALA A 249 -9.97 -8.45 -14.08
CA ALA A 249 -8.71 -8.36 -13.38
C ALA A 249 -7.88 -7.27 -14.04
N LEU A 250 -7.98 -6.07 -13.48
CA LEU A 250 -6.95 -5.09 -13.71
C LEU A 250 -5.87 -5.37 -12.66
N PRO A 251 -4.63 -5.72 -13.07
CA PRO A 251 -3.44 -5.76 -12.22
C PRO A 251 -3.33 -4.61 -11.20
N THR A 252 -4.01 -3.51 -11.49
CA THR A 252 -4.00 -2.22 -10.85
C THR A 252 -4.96 -2.07 -9.66
N ILE A 253 -6.01 -2.89 -9.55
CA ILE A 253 -6.93 -2.84 -8.39
C ILE A 253 -6.18 -3.24 -7.12
N GLY A 254 -5.27 -4.21 -7.23
CA GLY A 254 -4.49 -4.72 -6.11
C GLY A 254 -3.67 -3.64 -5.42
N GLY A 255 -3.00 -2.76 -6.18
CA GLY A 255 -2.17 -1.69 -5.64
C GLY A 255 -2.97 -0.66 -4.83
N ALA A 256 -4.11 -0.21 -5.35
CA ALA A 256 -4.99 0.71 -4.63
C ALA A 256 -5.57 0.11 -3.34
N VAL A 257 -6.09 -1.12 -3.43
CA VAL A 257 -6.70 -1.81 -2.28
C VAL A 257 -5.65 -2.13 -1.22
N ALA A 258 -4.44 -2.56 -1.63
CA ALA A 258 -3.31 -2.76 -0.72
C ALA A 258 -2.89 -1.45 -0.06
N THR A 259 -2.85 -0.34 -0.80
CA THR A 259 -2.53 0.98 -0.25
C THR A 259 -3.54 1.41 0.82
N LEU A 260 -4.84 1.22 0.57
CA LEU A 260 -5.88 1.47 1.56
C LEU A 260 -5.69 0.61 2.81
N ALA A 261 -5.45 -0.69 2.64
CA ALA A 261 -5.22 -1.60 3.77
C ALA A 261 -3.98 -1.20 4.60
N LEU A 262 -2.86 -0.90 3.94
CA LEU A 262 -1.63 -0.45 4.61
C LEU A 262 -1.85 0.88 5.32
N ARG A 263 -2.59 1.83 4.72
CA ARG A 263 -2.88 3.11 5.36
C ARG A 263 -3.70 2.94 6.64
N ILE A 264 -4.71 2.07 6.63
CA ILE A 264 -5.50 1.76 7.84
C ILE A 264 -4.60 1.11 8.90
N ALA A 265 -3.77 0.13 8.52
CA ALA A 265 -2.83 -0.52 9.43
C ALA A 265 -1.80 0.46 10.05
N LEU A 266 -1.31 1.43 9.27
CA LEU A 266 -0.40 2.46 9.78
C LEU A 266 -1.03 3.34 10.87
N GLN A 267 -2.36 3.49 10.90
CA GLN A 267 -3.00 4.30 11.95
C GLN A 267 -2.81 3.68 13.33
N ASP A 268 -2.78 2.35 13.44
CA ASP A 268 -2.62 1.65 14.71
C ASP A 268 -1.24 1.90 15.38
N ILE A 269 -0.28 2.43 14.63
CA ILE A 269 1.05 2.79 15.13
C ILE A 269 1.34 4.29 15.06
N ALA A 270 0.33 5.13 14.82
CA ALA A 270 0.53 6.57 14.58
C ALA A 270 1.32 7.26 15.70
N SER A 271 1.05 6.94 16.97
CA SER A 271 1.73 7.52 18.13
C SER A 271 3.19 7.11 18.26
N ASP A 272 3.54 5.92 17.79
CA ASP A 272 4.84 5.27 18.03
C ASP A 272 5.68 5.20 16.74
N TYR A 273 5.12 5.64 15.60
CA TYR A 273 5.70 5.47 14.28
C TYR A 273 7.13 6.02 14.19
N ASP A 274 7.38 7.21 14.72
CA ASP A 274 8.71 7.84 14.63
C ASP A 274 9.78 7.06 15.40
N GLU A 275 9.42 6.47 16.54
CA GLU A 275 10.32 5.61 17.30
C GLU A 275 10.60 4.31 16.54
N ILE A 276 9.54 3.67 16.01
CA ILE A 276 9.66 2.44 15.20
C ILE A 276 10.56 2.67 13.99
N ARG A 277 10.31 3.77 13.25
CA ARG A 277 11.12 4.20 12.11
C ARG A 277 12.59 4.36 12.49
N ALA A 278 12.89 5.09 13.57
CA ALA A 278 14.25 5.31 14.03
C ALA A 278 14.95 3.99 14.43
N ASN A 279 14.22 3.06 15.04
CA ASN A 279 14.73 1.74 15.40
C ASN A 279 15.08 0.90 14.17
N ILE A 280 14.19 0.90 13.16
CA ILE A 280 14.41 0.20 11.89
C ILE A 280 15.61 0.80 11.14
N ALA A 281 15.68 2.13 11.04
CA ALA A 281 16.79 2.82 10.38
C ALA A 281 18.15 2.48 11.03
N ARG A 282 18.23 2.51 12.37
CA ARG A 282 19.44 2.10 13.10
C ARG A 282 19.83 0.64 12.87
N SER A 283 18.83 -0.25 12.81
CA SER A 283 19.05 -1.67 12.50
C SER A 283 19.65 -1.85 11.10
N PHE A 284 19.17 -1.09 10.11
CA PHE A 284 19.71 -1.10 8.75
C PHE A 284 21.16 -0.63 8.71
N GLU A 285 21.48 0.50 9.35
CA GLU A 285 22.85 1.01 9.41
C GLU A 285 23.80 -0.02 10.05
N HIS A 286 23.38 -0.64 11.15
CA HIS A 286 24.15 -1.68 11.80
C HIS A 286 24.37 -2.90 10.88
N ASN A 287 23.33 -3.35 10.17
CA ASN A 287 23.39 -4.48 9.26
C ASN A 287 24.28 -4.20 8.04
N VAL A 288 24.25 -2.99 7.48
CA VAL A 288 25.14 -2.57 6.39
C VAL A 288 26.59 -2.56 6.84
N GLN A 289 26.89 -1.96 8.00
CA GLN A 289 28.26 -1.93 8.55
C GLN A 289 28.80 -3.33 8.85
N ARG A 290 27.99 -4.23 9.40
CA ARG A 290 28.37 -5.64 9.60
C ARG A 290 28.75 -6.33 8.30
N LYS A 291 28.03 -6.06 7.20
CA LYS A 291 28.26 -6.67 5.89
C LYS A 291 29.53 -6.20 5.21
N GLN A 292 29.80 -4.90 5.28
CA GLN A 292 31.06 -4.34 4.78
C GLN A 292 32.28 -5.00 5.47
N ARG A 293 32.12 -5.45 6.73
CA ARG A 293 33.17 -6.14 7.48
C ARG A 293 33.25 -7.64 7.21
N SER A 294 32.14 -8.32 6.87
CA SER A 294 32.10 -9.79 6.76
C SER A 294 32.32 -10.34 5.34
N GLY A 295 32.25 -9.50 4.30
CA GLY A 295 32.43 -9.92 2.90
C GLY A 295 31.38 -10.91 2.36
N HIS A 296 30.36 -11.26 3.15
CA HIS A 296 29.30 -12.18 2.79
C HIS A 296 28.06 -11.42 2.30
N TRP A 297 27.75 -11.58 1.02
CA TRP A 297 26.67 -10.88 0.31
C TRP A 297 25.26 -11.49 0.49
N MET A 298 25.11 -12.57 1.27
CA MET A 298 23.88 -13.40 1.26
C MET A 298 22.75 -12.97 2.21
N ILE A 299 22.94 -11.95 3.07
CA ILE A 299 21.86 -11.44 3.93
C ILE A 299 21.47 -10.07 3.41
N LEU A 300 20.18 -9.81 3.14
CA LEU A 300 19.68 -8.48 2.76
C LEU A 300 19.63 -7.55 3.99
N PRO A 301 19.97 -6.24 3.91
CA PRO A 301 20.02 -5.35 5.09
C PRO A 301 18.66 -5.09 5.74
N SER A 302 17.64 -5.44 4.99
CA SER A 302 16.23 -5.22 5.19
C SER A 302 15.44 -6.41 4.66
N THR A 303 14.18 -6.51 5.06
CA THR A 303 13.30 -7.60 4.59
C THR A 303 12.53 -7.19 3.34
N TYR A 304 12.17 -5.90 3.25
CA TYR A 304 11.32 -5.36 2.17
C TYR A 304 11.94 -4.15 1.49
N TYR A 305 12.49 -3.21 2.26
CA TYR A 305 12.95 -1.91 1.74
C TYR A 305 14.41 -1.96 1.27
N PRO A 306 14.78 -1.66 0.02
CA PRO A 306 16.15 -1.84 -0.45
C PRO A 306 17.15 -1.03 0.38
N ALA A 307 18.34 -1.59 0.54
CA ALA A 307 19.39 -0.97 1.34
C ALA A 307 19.96 0.25 0.63
N PHE A 308 20.08 1.36 1.35
CA PHE A 308 20.51 2.64 0.80
C PHE A 308 21.81 2.51 0.01
N ALA A 309 21.76 2.74 -1.30
CA ALA A 309 22.90 3.30 -1.99
C ALA A 309 23.05 4.74 -1.47
N ARG A 310 24.05 4.98 -0.63
CA ARG A 310 24.47 6.36 -0.36
C ARG A 310 24.88 6.96 -1.72
N ASN A 311 24.10 7.91 -2.21
CA ASN A 311 24.59 8.83 -3.24
C ASN A 311 25.77 9.64 -2.67
#